data_AF-A0A7V8X218-F1
#
_entry.id   AF-A0A7V8X218-F1
#
_cell.length_a   1.000
_cell.length_b   1.000
_cell.length_c   1.000
_cell.angle_alpha   90.00
_cell.angle_beta   90.00
_cell.angle_gamma   90.00
#
_symmetry.space_group_name_H-M   'P 1'
#
loop_
_entity.id
_entity.type
_entity.pdbx_description
1 polymer ?
#
loop_
_entity_poly.entity_id
_entity_poly.type
_entity_poly.pdbx_seq_one_letter_code
_entity_poly.pdbx_strand_id
1 'polypeptide(L)'
;MEAAVEALVAGLDTQALRCLAGARRAEADMDAHALGPVTFAELGLEIEPYGSPAAVIALARLEASRYLASRWSPASFATVMWRLYVKSGYSRALVDVSRFDDHYGLVADGIVPDDPELDNDLHRAAERLVAGTG
;
A
#
# COMPACT_ATOMS: atom_id res chain seq x y z
N MET A 1 10.48 -18.89 -26.93
CA MET A 1 11.44 -18.05 -27.66
C MET A 1 10.77 -16.77 -28.14
N GLU A 2 9.60 -16.89 -28.76
CA GLU A 2 8.73 -15.78 -29.19
C GLU A 2 8.40 -14.77 -28.08
N ALA A 3 7.95 -15.24 -26.91
CA ALA A 3 7.65 -14.37 -25.75
C ALA A 3 8.85 -13.54 -25.24
N ALA A 4 10.09 -14.05 -25.39
CA ALA A 4 11.28 -13.30 -25.01
C ALA A 4 11.60 -12.21 -26.03
N VAL A 5 11.34 -12.46 -27.31
CA VAL A 5 11.50 -11.48 -28.39
C VAL A 5 10.41 -10.41 -28.30
N GLU A 6 9.17 -10.79 -28.04
CA GLU A 6 8.07 -9.84 -27.77
C GLU A 6 8.36 -8.95 -26.57
N ALA A 7 8.91 -9.52 -25.49
CA ALA A 7 9.34 -8.75 -24.33
C ALA A 7 10.42 -7.71 -24.68
N LEU A 8 11.43 -8.10 -25.46
CA LEU A 8 12.48 -7.18 -25.92
C LEU A 8 11.91 -6.07 -26.82
N VAL A 9 11.02 -6.41 -27.76
CA VAL A 9 10.35 -5.44 -28.64
C VAL A 9 9.45 -4.48 -27.85
N ALA A 10 8.88 -4.94 -26.72
CA ALA A 10 8.12 -4.11 -25.79
C ALA A 10 8.99 -3.22 -24.88
N GLY A 11 10.31 -3.18 -25.06
CA GLY A 11 11.21 -2.32 -24.30
C GLY A 11 11.71 -2.91 -22.98
N LEU A 12 11.56 -4.21 -22.72
CA LEU A 12 12.12 -4.88 -21.52
C LEU A 12 13.64 -5.09 -21.58
N ASP A 13 14.35 -4.35 -22.42
CA ASP A 13 15.80 -4.43 -22.59
C ASP A 13 16.54 -3.15 -22.19
N THR A 14 15.85 -2.21 -21.55
CA THR A 14 16.42 -0.90 -21.22
C THR A 14 17.56 -0.98 -20.21
N GLN A 15 18.44 0.02 -20.24
CA GLN A 15 19.63 0.04 -19.40
C GLN A 15 19.29 0.11 -17.90
N ALA A 16 18.26 0.85 -17.51
CA ALA A 16 17.84 0.90 -16.11
C ALA A 16 17.29 -0.46 -15.63
N LEU A 17 16.53 -1.16 -16.47
CA LEU A 17 15.98 -2.48 -16.16
C LEU A 17 17.08 -3.54 -16.04
N ARG A 18 18.13 -3.46 -16.86
CA ARG A 18 19.34 -4.32 -16.73
C ARG A 18 20.10 -4.03 -15.43
N CYS A 19 20.27 -2.77 -15.06
CA CYS A 19 20.91 -2.40 -13.80
C CYS A 19 20.09 -2.88 -12.60
N LEU A 20 18.77 -2.72 -12.62
CA LEU A 20 17.88 -3.18 -11.56
C LEU A 20 17.86 -4.72 -11.46
N ALA A 21 17.82 -5.43 -12.59
CA ALA A 21 17.89 -6.90 -12.61
C ALA A 21 19.25 -7.44 -12.11
N GLY A 22 20.31 -6.63 -12.19
CA GLY A 22 21.64 -6.93 -11.67
C GLY A 22 21.85 -6.55 -10.20
N ALA A 23 20.90 -5.85 -9.57
CA ALA A 23 21.02 -5.41 -8.18
C ALA A 23 21.15 -6.60 -7.23
N ARG A 24 22.11 -6.54 -6.31
CA ARG A 24 22.27 -7.60 -5.31
C ARG A 24 21.15 -7.48 -4.28
N ARG A 25 20.72 -8.61 -3.72
CA ARG A 25 19.65 -8.65 -2.71
C ARG A 25 19.88 -7.70 -1.52
N ALA A 26 21.14 -7.44 -1.15
CA ALA A 26 21.50 -6.53 -0.07
C ALA A 26 21.38 -5.03 -0.44
N GLU A 27 21.38 -4.71 -1.73
CA GLU A 27 21.36 -3.35 -2.28
C GLU A 27 20.00 -3.04 -2.94
N ALA A 28 19.16 -4.07 -3.13
CA ALA A 28 17.90 -4.02 -3.87
C ALA A 28 16.94 -2.93 -3.40
N ASP A 29 16.86 -2.64 -2.10
CA ASP A 29 15.98 -1.58 -1.60
C ASP A 29 16.47 -0.18 -2.00
N MET A 30 17.78 0.05 -1.99
CA MET A 30 18.38 1.33 -2.40
C MET A 30 18.36 1.49 -3.92
N ASP A 31 18.75 0.43 -4.64
CA ASP A 31 18.78 0.43 -6.09
C ASP A 31 17.37 0.49 -6.70
N ALA A 32 16.38 -0.20 -6.12
CA ALA A 32 14.99 -0.07 -6.55
C ALA A 32 14.43 1.31 -6.29
N HIS A 33 14.82 1.97 -5.20
CA HIS A 33 14.40 3.35 -4.94
C HIS A 33 15.01 4.34 -5.95
N ALA A 34 16.29 4.17 -6.29
CA ALA A 34 17.01 5.05 -7.21
C ALA A 34 16.66 4.80 -8.69
N LEU A 35 16.59 3.52 -9.10
CA LEU A 35 16.46 3.12 -10.51
C LEU A 35 15.02 2.78 -10.90
N GLY A 36 14.15 2.47 -9.93
CA GLY A 36 12.74 2.12 -10.18
C GLY A 36 12.01 3.20 -10.98
N PRO A 37 11.98 4.47 -10.55
CA PRO A 37 11.27 5.53 -11.27
C PRO A 37 11.72 5.69 -12.73
N VAL A 38 13.03 5.61 -12.99
CA VAL A 38 13.58 5.70 -14.36
C VAL A 38 13.20 4.47 -15.18
N THR A 39 13.29 3.28 -14.58
CA THR A 39 12.89 2.02 -15.23
C THR A 39 11.41 2.03 -15.61
N PHE A 40 10.55 2.55 -14.75
CA PHE A 40 9.12 2.67 -15.04
C PHE A 40 8.83 3.69 -16.15
N ALA A 41 9.50 4.85 -16.12
CA ALA A 41 9.37 5.85 -17.17
C ALA A 41 9.81 5.31 -18.55
N GLU A 42 10.90 4.54 -18.60
CA GLU A 42 11.38 3.88 -19.83
C GLU A 42 10.38 2.85 -20.38
N LEU A 43 9.61 2.19 -19.51
CA LEU A 43 8.55 1.26 -19.88
C LEU A 43 7.20 1.97 -20.20
N GLY A 44 7.16 3.30 -20.16
CA GLY A 44 5.92 4.06 -20.31
C GLY A 44 4.93 3.86 -19.16
N LEU A 45 5.40 3.39 -18.01
CA LEU A 45 4.61 3.19 -16.81
C LEU A 45 4.64 4.46 -15.95
N GLU A 46 3.49 5.12 -15.84
CA GLU A 46 3.31 6.20 -14.87
C GLU A 46 3.14 5.59 -13.48
N ILE A 47 4.21 5.67 -12.67
CA ILE A 47 4.17 5.24 -11.27
C ILE A 47 4.24 6.45 -10.37
N GLU A 48 3.33 6.48 -9.40
CA GLU A 48 3.29 7.50 -8.37
C GLU A 48 4.63 7.57 -7.62
N PRO A 49 5.22 8.77 -7.44
CA PRO A 49 6.48 8.91 -6.73
C PRO A 49 6.39 8.25 -5.35
N TYR A 50 7.47 7.57 -4.95
CA TYR A 50 7.51 6.89 -3.66
C TYR A 50 7.22 7.90 -2.52
N GLY A 51 6.22 7.58 -1.71
CA GLY A 51 5.80 8.45 -0.60
C GLY A 51 4.88 9.61 -1.00
N SER A 52 4.50 9.74 -2.28
CA SER A 52 3.43 10.66 -2.67
C SER A 52 2.12 10.28 -1.95
N PRO A 53 1.21 11.23 -1.70
CA PRO A 53 -0.10 10.91 -1.11
C PRO A 53 -0.85 9.83 -1.90
N ALA A 54 -0.78 9.85 -3.24
CA ALA A 54 -1.41 8.86 -4.10
C ALA A 54 -0.75 7.47 -3.97
N ALA A 55 0.58 7.38 -3.90
CA ALA A 55 1.28 6.13 -3.61
C ALA A 55 0.91 5.56 -2.23
N VAL A 56 0.77 6.42 -1.21
CA VAL A 56 0.36 6.02 0.14
C VAL A 56 -1.08 5.51 0.17
N ILE A 57 -2.01 6.15 -0.57
CA ILE A 57 -3.40 5.70 -0.70
C ILE A 57 -3.45 4.35 -1.45
N ALA A 58 -2.66 4.17 -2.50
CA ALA A 58 -2.56 2.89 -3.21
C ALA A 58 -2.06 1.77 -2.29
N LEU A 59 -1.06 2.04 -1.45
CA LEU A 59 -0.60 1.10 -0.42
C LEU A 59 -1.70 0.80 0.60
N ALA A 60 -2.46 1.80 1.05
CA ALA A 60 -3.55 1.59 1.99
C ALA A 60 -4.64 0.66 1.42
N ARG A 61 -5.00 0.82 0.14
CA ARG A 61 -5.93 -0.08 -0.57
C ARG A 61 -5.39 -1.51 -0.69
N LEU A 62 -4.09 -1.66 -0.94
CA LEU A 62 -3.43 -2.95 -0.96
C LEU A 62 -3.50 -3.64 0.42
N GLU A 63 -3.18 -2.92 1.50
CA GLU A 63 -3.25 -3.48 2.85
C GLU A 63 -4.70 -3.80 3.26
N ALA A 64 -5.67 -2.97 2.88
CA ALA A 64 -7.09 -3.27 3.08
C ALA A 64 -7.51 -4.56 2.35
N SER A 65 -7.04 -4.77 1.12
CA SER A 65 -7.30 -6.00 0.37
C SER A 65 -6.69 -7.24 1.07
N ARG A 66 -5.50 -7.10 1.66
CA ARG A 66 -4.84 -8.17 2.43
C ARG A 66 -5.55 -8.46 3.75
N TYR A 67 -6.05 -7.43 4.43
CA TYR A 67 -6.87 -7.57 5.62
C TYR A 67 -8.17 -8.32 5.32
N LEU A 68 -8.89 -7.94 4.25
CA LEU A 68 -10.11 -8.62 3.79
C LEU A 68 -9.87 -10.09 3.41
N ALA A 69 -8.66 -10.42 2.97
CA ALA A 69 -8.21 -11.81 2.76
C ALA A 69 -7.77 -12.53 4.05
N SER A 70 -8.15 -12.01 5.23
CA SER A 70 -7.93 -12.55 6.57
C SER A 70 -6.46 -12.80 6.96
N ARG A 71 -5.54 -11.96 6.47
CA ARG A 71 -4.10 -12.11 6.79
C ARG A 71 -3.67 -11.35 8.05
N TRP A 72 -4.56 -10.58 8.67
CA TRP A 72 -4.23 -9.57 9.69
C TRP A 72 -5.27 -9.59 10.81
N SER A 73 -4.86 -9.23 12.03
CA SER A 73 -5.82 -8.88 13.07
C SER A 73 -6.41 -7.47 12.81
N PRO A 74 -7.68 -7.22 13.19
CA PRO A 74 -8.32 -5.92 12.99
C PRO A 74 -7.55 -4.76 13.63
N ALA A 75 -7.12 -4.91 14.88
CA ALA A 75 -6.34 -3.88 15.58
C ALA A 75 -5.01 -3.57 14.88
N SER A 76 -4.27 -4.58 14.40
CA SER A 76 -3.02 -4.35 13.65
C SER A 76 -3.26 -3.65 12.32
N PHE A 77 -4.37 -3.97 11.65
CA PHE A 77 -4.77 -3.28 10.43
C PHE A 77 -5.10 -1.81 10.70
N ALA A 78 -5.90 -1.51 11.73
CA ALA A 78 -6.24 -0.15 12.13
C ALA A 78 -5.00 0.71 12.41
N THR A 79 -4.01 0.18 13.14
CA THR A 79 -2.74 0.88 13.39
C THR A 79 -1.97 1.20 12.11
N VAL A 80 -1.95 0.29 11.14
CA VAL A 80 -1.31 0.59 9.86
C VAL A 80 -2.09 1.65 9.07
N MET A 81 -3.42 1.62 9.09
CA MET A 81 -4.24 2.65 8.46
C MET A 81 -4.00 4.04 9.06
N TRP A 82 -3.87 4.14 10.38
CA TRP A 82 -3.51 5.41 11.02
C TRP A 82 -2.13 5.92 10.56
N ARG A 83 -1.11 5.05 10.48
CA ARG A 83 0.23 5.43 10.02
C ARG A 83 0.21 5.94 8.57
N LEU A 84 -0.56 5.28 7.70
CA LEU A 84 -0.71 5.68 6.31
C LEU A 84 -1.53 6.98 6.18
N TYR A 85 -2.54 7.18 7.02
CA TYR A 85 -3.28 8.45 7.09
C TYR A 85 -2.34 9.62 7.41
N VAL A 86 -1.49 9.50 8.44
CA VAL A 86 -0.48 10.51 8.76
C VAL A 86 0.51 10.70 7.61
N LYS A 87 1.07 9.61 7.06
CA LYS A 87 2.04 9.66 5.95
C LYS A 87 1.46 10.28 4.67
N SER A 88 0.15 10.15 4.45
CA SER A 88 -0.54 10.75 3.30
C SER A 88 -0.79 12.26 3.46
N GLY A 89 -0.42 12.86 4.60
CA GLY A 89 -0.78 14.24 4.92
C GLY A 89 -2.25 14.39 5.30
N TYR A 90 -2.80 13.41 6.03
CA TYR A 90 -4.19 13.39 6.49
C TYR A 90 -5.22 13.33 5.34
N SER A 91 -4.98 12.46 4.35
CA SER A 91 -5.88 12.29 3.21
C SER A 91 -7.29 11.87 3.65
N ARG A 92 -8.29 12.55 3.09
CA ARG A 92 -9.71 12.24 3.31
C ARG A 92 -10.06 10.79 2.96
N ALA A 93 -9.39 10.19 1.97
CA ALA A 93 -9.62 8.80 1.57
C ALA A 93 -9.32 7.78 2.68
N LEU A 94 -8.55 8.16 3.71
CA LEU A 94 -8.15 7.28 4.82
C LEU A 94 -8.81 7.66 6.15
N VAL A 95 -9.59 8.75 6.20
CA VAL A 95 -10.10 9.29 7.47
C VAL A 95 -11.05 8.32 8.19
N ASP A 96 -11.85 7.57 7.44
CA ASP A 96 -12.83 6.65 8.02
C ASP A 96 -12.14 5.43 8.65
N VAL A 97 -11.13 4.86 7.98
CA VAL A 97 -10.39 3.70 8.48
C VAL A 97 -9.39 4.08 9.58
N SER A 98 -8.85 5.30 9.58
CA SER A 98 -7.83 5.71 10.55
C SER A 98 -8.38 5.86 11.97
N ARG A 99 -9.67 6.17 12.13
CA ARG A 99 -10.33 6.39 13.43
C ARG A 99 -10.42 5.13 14.29
N PHE A 100 -10.35 3.95 13.66
CA PHE A 100 -10.44 2.69 14.37
C PHE A 100 -9.22 2.44 15.26
N ASP A 101 -8.04 2.99 14.94
CA ASP A 101 -6.83 2.82 15.76
C ASP A 101 -7.05 3.34 17.19
N ASP A 102 -7.59 4.56 17.31
CA ASP A 102 -7.95 5.14 18.60
C ASP A 102 -9.00 4.29 19.32
N HIS A 103 -10.03 3.80 18.61
CA HIS A 103 -11.10 3.00 19.22
C HIS A 103 -10.55 1.67 19.79
N TYR A 104 -9.73 0.95 19.01
CA TYR A 104 -9.07 -0.26 19.51
C TYR A 104 -8.15 0.03 20.69
N GLY A 105 -7.44 1.17 20.70
CA GLY A 105 -6.65 1.62 21.83
C GLY A 105 -7.49 1.84 23.09
N LEU A 106 -8.62 2.55 22.97
CA LEU A 106 -9.52 2.81 24.09
C LEU A 106 -10.14 1.53 24.67
N VAL A 107 -10.48 0.55 23.83
CA VAL A 107 -10.97 -0.77 24.29
C VAL A 107 -9.86 -1.52 25.01
N ALA A 108 -8.65 -1.56 24.45
CA ALA A 108 -7.50 -2.24 25.04
C ALA A 108 -7.10 -1.66 26.40
N ASP A 109 -7.24 -0.34 26.57
CA ASP A 109 -6.97 0.36 27.83
C ASP A 109 -8.13 0.24 28.84
N GLY A 110 -9.25 -0.38 28.46
CA GLY A 110 -10.44 -0.52 29.30
C GLY A 110 -11.18 0.81 29.56
N ILE A 111 -10.93 1.83 28.73
CA ILE A 111 -11.57 3.14 28.82
C ILE A 111 -13.00 3.07 28.28
N VAL A 112 -13.21 2.29 27.21
CA VAL A 112 -14.54 2.00 26.65
C VAL A 112 -14.81 0.50 26.66
N PRO A 113 -16.08 0.07 26.76
CA PRO A 113 -16.44 -1.33 26.63
C PRO A 113 -16.08 -1.89 25.26
N ASP A 114 -15.84 -3.20 25.20
CA ASP A 114 -15.70 -3.93 23.94
C ASP A 114 -17.01 -3.84 23.14
N ASP A 115 -16.89 -3.54 21.84
CA ASP A 115 -18.01 -3.42 20.92
C ASP A 115 -17.95 -4.57 19.89
N PRO A 116 -18.91 -5.52 19.91
CA PRO A 116 -18.89 -6.67 19.01
C PRO A 116 -19.04 -6.28 17.53
N GLU A 117 -19.48 -5.07 17.21
CA GLU A 117 -19.59 -4.59 15.83
C GLU A 117 -18.33 -3.87 15.34
N LEU A 118 -17.36 -3.56 16.21
CA LEU A 118 -16.17 -2.78 15.85
C LEU A 118 -15.38 -3.40 14.69
N ASP A 119 -15.14 -4.71 14.76
CA ASP A 119 -14.46 -5.47 13.72
C ASP A 119 -15.24 -5.48 12.40
N ASN A 120 -16.57 -5.58 12.48
CA ASN A 120 -17.46 -5.57 11.31
C ASN A 120 -17.47 -4.18 10.65
N ASP A 121 -17.48 -3.11 11.44
CA ASP A 121 -17.43 -1.74 10.95
C ASP A 121 -16.09 -1.43 10.30
N LEU A 122 -14.98 -1.91 10.87
CA LEU A 122 -13.66 -1.85 10.24
C LEU A 122 -13.64 -2.64 8.93
N HIS A 123 -14.27 -3.81 8.88
CA HIS A 123 -14.39 -4.62 7.67
C HIS A 123 -15.11 -3.85 6.55
N ARG A 124 -16.28 -3.26 6.84
CA ARG A 124 -17.03 -2.43 5.90
C ARG A 124 -16.24 -1.21 5.45
N ALA A 125 -15.48 -0.59 6.35
CA ALA A 125 -14.63 0.54 6.01
C ALA A 125 -13.48 0.13 5.06
N ALA A 126 -12.88 -1.05 5.28
CA ALA A 126 -11.86 -1.60 4.39
C ALA A 126 -12.44 -1.92 3.00
N GLU A 127 -13.65 -2.47 2.90
CA GLU A 127 -14.34 -2.71 1.62
C GLU A 127 -14.54 -1.41 0.84
N ARG A 128 -15.01 -0.34 1.50
CA ARG A 128 -15.16 0.99 0.88
C ARG A 128 -13.83 1.57 0.41
N LEU A 129 -12.76 1.39 1.18
CA LEU A 129 -11.43 1.85 0.80
C LEU A 129 -10.94 1.15 -0.47
N VAL A 130 -11.10 -0.17 -0.56
CA VAL A 130 -10.75 -0.95 -1.76
C VAL A 130 -11.58 -0.52 -2.97
N ALA A 131 -12.88 -0.30 -2.79
CA ALA A 131 -13.76 0.21 -3.85
C ALA A 131 -13.44 1.65 -4.27
N GLY A 132 -12.65 2.39 -3.47
CA GLY A 132 -12.30 3.78 -3.72
C GLY A 132 -13.42 4.76 -3.40
N THR A 133 -14.39 4.37 -2.57
CA THR A 133 -15.58 5.17 -2.21
C THR A 133 -15.49 5.77 -0.81
N GLY A 134 -14.27 6.05 -0.34
CA GLY A 134 -13.97 6.65 0.98
C GLY A 134 -13.68 8.14 0.91
#